data_AF-A0A5E9B9L0-F1
#
_entry.id   AF-A0A5E9B9L0-F1
#
_cell.length_a   1.000
_cell.length_b   1.000
_cell.length_c   1.000
_cell.angle_alpha   90.00
_cell.angle_beta   90.00
_cell.angle_gamma   90.00
#
_symmetry.space_group_name_H-M   'P 1'
#
loop_
_entity.id
_entity.type
_entity.pdbx_description
1 polymer ?
#
loop_
_entity_poly.entity_id
_entity_poly.type
_entity_poly.pdbx_seq_one_letter_code
_entity_poly.pdbx_strand_id
1 'polypeptide(L)' 'MGHSCYDLTTSDRRAWNAGKKVGTKRPLKPRQIWAIRFFLDRERRLRDRA' A
#
# COMPACT_ATOMS: atom_id res chain seq x y z
N MET A 1 5.60 11.27 -13.29
CA MET A 1 5.12 9.93 -12.88
C MET A 1 3.61 10.03 -12.70
N GLY A 2 2.84 9.26 -13.48
CA GLY A 2 1.39 9.44 -13.59
C GLY A 2 0.65 9.08 -12.30
N HIS A 3 -0.29 9.91 -11.90
CA HIS A 3 -1.22 9.62 -10.82
C HIS A 3 -2.19 8.55 -11.32
N SER A 4 -2.29 7.42 -10.61
CA SER A 4 -3.34 6.46 -10.90
C SER A 4 -4.69 7.08 -10.54
N CYS A 5 -5.77 6.72 -11.26
CA CYS A 5 -7.12 7.17 -10.96
C CYS A 5 -7.59 6.80 -9.53
N TYR A 6 -6.87 5.93 -8.85
CA TYR A 6 -7.09 5.53 -7.46
C TYR A 6 -6.39 6.44 -6.43
N ASP A 7 -5.66 7.47 -6.86
CA ASP A 7 -4.86 8.35 -6.00
C ASP A 7 -5.54 9.71 -5.77
N LEU A 8 -6.73 9.68 -5.14
CA LEU A 8 -7.56 10.86 -4.88
C LEU A 8 -6.95 11.85 -3.87
N THR A 9 -5.75 11.59 -3.34
CA THR A 9 -5.13 12.38 -2.27
C THR A 9 -3.80 13.05 -2.66
N THR A 10 -3.37 12.96 -3.92
CA THR A 10 -1.98 13.27 -4.29
C THR A 10 -1.63 14.75 -4.44
N SER A 11 -2.61 15.66 -4.38
CA SER A 11 -2.33 17.05 -4.75
C SER A 11 -1.77 17.93 -3.63
N ASP A 12 -1.91 17.57 -2.34
CA ASP A 12 -1.49 18.49 -1.25
C ASP A 12 -0.95 17.83 0.04
N ARG A 13 -0.86 16.49 0.10
CA ARG A 13 -0.37 15.80 1.30
C ARG A 13 1.07 15.34 1.11
N ARG A 14 1.97 15.89 1.93
CA ARG A 14 3.32 15.34 2.11
C ARG A 14 3.20 13.86 2.50
N ALA A 15 3.98 13.00 1.84
CA ALA A 15 4.02 11.58 2.19
C ALA A 15 4.38 11.40 3.67
N TRP A 16 3.76 10.43 4.35
CA TRP A 16 3.93 10.20 5.79
C TRP A 16 5.40 9.91 6.20
N ASN A 17 6.21 9.47 5.23
CA ASN A 17 7.62 9.14 5.36
C ASN A 17 8.56 10.25 4.85
N ALA A 18 8.06 11.43 4.47
CA ALA A 18 8.89 12.53 4.00
C ALA A 18 9.92 12.92 5.07
N GLY A 19 11.21 12.93 4.70
CA GLY A 19 12.33 13.23 5.61
C GLY A 19 12.70 12.11 6.59
N LYS A 20 12.06 10.93 6.53
CA LYS A 20 12.34 9.81 7.44
C LYS A 20 13.08 8.68 6.72
N LYS A 21 14.23 8.25 7.26
CA LYS A 21 14.92 7.04 6.81
C LYS A 21 14.20 5.81 7.37
N VAL A 22 13.22 5.30 6.62
CA VAL A 22 12.53 4.06 6.99
C VAL A 22 13.47 2.88 6.75
N GLY A 23 13.79 2.13 7.80
CA GLY A 23 14.60 0.92 7.69
C GLY A 23 13.92 -0.19 6.90
N THR A 24 14.68 -1.21 6.53
CA THR A 24 14.16 -2.36 5.77
C THR A 24 13.06 -3.07 6.55
N LYS A 25 11.88 -3.22 5.94
CA LYS A 25 10.79 -4.01 6.51
C LYS A 25 11.16 -5.50 6.46
N ARG A 26 10.81 -6.26 7.50
CA ARG A 26 10.97 -7.72 7.48
C ARG A 26 10.15 -8.33 6.35
N PRO A 27 10.67 -9.36 5.64
CA PRO A 27 9.90 -10.03 4.60
C PRO A 27 8.66 -10.67 5.20
N LEU A 28 7.56 -10.64 4.44
CA LEU A 28 6.32 -11.28 4.85
C LEU A 28 6.44 -12.80 4.71
N LYS A 29 5.89 -13.53 5.67
CA LYS A 29 5.74 -14.98 5.55
C LYS A 29 4.61 -15.30 4.56
N PRO A 30 4.65 -16.43 3.82
CA PRO A 30 3.57 -16.81 2.89
C PRO A 30 2.17 -16.76 3.49
N ARG A 31 2.01 -17.21 4.75
CA ARG A 31 0.73 -17.14 5.47
C ARG A 31 0.20 -15.71 5.64
N GLN A 32 1.09 -14.75 5.90
CA GLN A 32 0.73 -13.34 6.05
C GLN A 32 0.31 -12.73 4.71
N ILE A 33 0.99 -13.11 3.62
CA ILE A 33 0.63 -12.68 2.26
C ILE A 33 -0.78 -13.17 1.91
N TRP A 34 -1.09 -14.44 2.17
CA TRP A 34 -2.43 -14.98 1.96
C TRP A 34 -3.50 -14.26 2.78
N ALA A 35 -3.25 -13.99 4.06
CA ALA A 35 -4.18 -13.25 4.90
C ALA A 35 -4.44 -11.82 4.38
N ILE A 36 -3.39 -11.12 3.94
CA ILE A 36 -3.51 -9.78 3.34
C ILE A 36 -4.35 -9.85 2.06
N ARG A 37 -4.07 -10.78 1.16
CA ARG A 37 -4.81 -10.94 -0.09
C ARG A 37 -6.28 -11.25 0.15
N PHE A 38 -6.58 -12.15 1.07
CA PHE A 38 -7.96 -12.50 1.44
C PHE A 38 -8.72 -11.29 2.00
N PHE A 39 -8.07 -10.53 2.90
CA PHE A 39 -8.66 -9.31 3.45
C PHE A 39 -8.94 -8.27 2.36
N LEU A 40 -7.98 -8.02 1.46
CA LEU A 40 -8.13 -7.02 0.40
C LEU A 40 -9.15 -7.41 -0.67
N ASP A 41 -9.28 -8.70 -0.96
CA ASP A 41 -10.31 -9.25 -1.84
C ASP A 41 -11.71 -9.03 -1.24
N ARG A 42 -11.88 -9.38 0.05
CA ARG A 42 -13.12 -9.12 0.80
C ARG A 42 -13.50 -7.64 0.81
N GLU A 43 -12.55 -6.74 1.04
CA GLU A 43 -12.80 -5.30 1.09
C GLU A 43 -12.86 -4.65 -0.31
N ARG A 44 -12.78 -5.44 -1.39
CA ARG A 44 -12.77 -4.98 -2.80
C ARG A 44 -11.74 -3.87 -3.07
N ARG A 45 -10.61 -3.88 -2.36
CA ARG A 45 -9.54 -2.88 -2.47
C ARG A 45 -8.60 -3.19 -3.63
N LEU A 46 -9.08 -2.90 -4.84
CA LEU A 46 -8.38 -3.23 -6.09
C LEU A 46 -6.96 -2.65 -6.19
N ARG A 47 -6.72 -1.43 -5.69
CA ARG A 47 -5.40 -0.78 -5.70
C ARG A 47 -4.35 -1.57 -4.91
N ASP A 48 -4.73 -2.11 -3.77
CA ASP A 48 -3.81 -2.77 -2.84
C ASP A 48 -3.59 -4.26 -3.17
N ARG A 49 -4.34 -4.80 -4.14
CA ARG A 49 -4.26 -6.21 -4.58
C ARG A 49 -3.18 -6.49 -5.64
N ALA A 50 -2.86 -5.48 -6.46
CA ALA A 50 -1.98 -5.59 -7.63
C ALA A 50 -0.50 -5.81 -7.29
#